data_AF-A0A378FQB7-F1
#
_entry.id   AF-A0A378FQB7-F1
#
_cell.length_a   1.000
_cell.length_b   1.000
_cell.length_c   1.000
_cell.angle_alpha   90.00
_cell.angle_beta   90.00
_cell.angle_gamma   90.00
#
_symmetry.space_group_name_H-M   'P 1'
#
loop_
_entity.id
_entity.type
_entity.pdbx_description
1 polymer ?
#
loop_
_entity_poly.entity_id
_entity_poly.type
_entity_poly.pdbx_seq_one_letter_code
_entity_poly.pdbx_strand_id
1 'polypeptide(L)'
;MANPLTGYNFAYLDEQTKRMIRRAILKAVAIPGYQVPFGGREMPMPYGWGTGGIQLTASVIGENDVLKVIDQGADDTTNAVSIRQFFKRVTGVATTERTEDATLIQTRHRIPETPLVEDQILIYQVPIPSHCALSSRVIPKPAPCTPWKSTASCR
;
A
#
# COMPACT_ATOMS: atom_id res chain seq x y z
N MET A 1 -13.26 8.69 -22.24
CA MET A 1 -12.42 9.03 -21.08
C MET A 1 -13.31 8.93 -19.84
N ALA A 2 -12.94 8.16 -18.83
CA ALA A 2 -13.77 7.98 -17.63
C ALA A 2 -13.73 9.28 -16.82
N ASN A 3 -14.88 9.94 -16.67
CA ASN A 3 -15.00 11.12 -15.82
C ASN A 3 -14.75 10.68 -14.38
N PRO A 4 -13.78 11.25 -13.64
CA PRO A 4 -13.61 10.93 -12.22
C PRO A 4 -14.95 11.14 -11.50
N LEU A 5 -15.32 10.21 -10.62
CA LEU A 5 -16.60 10.30 -9.93
C LEU A 5 -16.71 11.64 -9.19
N THR A 6 -17.68 12.47 -9.59
CA THR A 6 -17.91 13.84 -9.09
C THR A 6 -18.49 13.91 -7.67
N GLY A 7 -18.17 12.93 -6.82
CA GLY A 7 -18.72 12.82 -5.45
C GLY A 7 -17.76 12.26 -4.40
N TYR A 8 -16.54 11.84 -4.80
CA TYR A 8 -15.50 11.42 -3.87
C TYR A 8 -14.31 12.38 -3.94
N ASN A 9 -13.56 12.49 -2.84
CA ASN A 9 -12.28 13.20 -2.88
C ASN A 9 -11.31 12.47 -3.83
N PHE A 10 -10.31 13.18 -4.35
CA PHE A 10 -9.28 12.57 -5.19
C PHE A 10 -8.68 11.35 -4.48
N ALA A 11 -8.55 10.22 -5.17
CA ALA A 11 -8.07 8.97 -4.59
C ALA A 11 -8.91 8.44 -3.40
N TYR A 12 -10.21 8.77 -3.35
CA TYR A 12 -11.22 8.31 -2.40
C TYR A 12 -11.08 8.83 -0.95
N LEU A 13 -9.87 8.81 -0.38
CA LEU A 13 -9.63 9.21 1.01
C LEU A 13 -9.78 10.71 1.23
N ASP A 14 -10.31 11.09 2.40
CA ASP A 14 -10.28 12.47 2.87
C ASP A 14 -8.84 12.95 3.18
N GLU A 15 -8.64 14.27 3.19
CA GLU A 15 -7.31 14.86 3.39
C GLU A 15 -6.76 14.66 4.81
N GLN A 16 -7.61 14.47 5.83
CA GLN A 16 -7.16 14.22 7.20
C GLN A 16 -6.53 12.81 7.29
N THR A 17 -7.18 11.82 6.69
CA THR A 17 -6.74 10.44 6.60
C THR A 17 -5.45 10.35 5.80
N LYS A 18 -5.37 10.99 4.62
CA LYS A 18 -4.12 11.08 3.85
C LYS A 18 -2.99 11.72 4.63
N ARG A 19 -3.24 12.84 5.33
CA ARG A 19 -2.24 13.52 6.15
C ARG A 19 -1.71 12.62 7.27
N MET A 20 -2.59 11.85 7.90
CA MET A 20 -2.20 10.90 8.94
C MET A 20 -1.31 9.78 8.36
N ILE A 21 -1.70 9.18 7.23
CA ILE A 21 -0.93 8.14 6.56
C ILE A 21 0.43 8.68 6.10
N ARG A 22 0.48 9.87 5.49
CA ARG A 22 1.74 10.52 5.06
C ARG A 22 2.72 10.70 6.23
N ARG A 23 2.25 11.10 7.41
CA ARG A 23 3.10 11.17 8.62
C ARG A 23 3.60 9.78 9.06
N ALA A 24 2.78 8.74 8.92
CA ALA A 24 3.20 7.37 9.22
C ALA A 24 4.27 6.88 8.23
N ILE A 25 4.11 7.18 6.94
CA ILE A 25 5.09 6.89 5.88
C ILE A 25 6.43 7.57 6.20
N LEU A 26 6.43 8.86 6.52
CA LEU A 26 7.66 9.58 6.87
C LEU A 26 8.37 8.98 8.09
N LYS A 27 7.63 8.53 9.10
CA LYS A 27 8.21 7.80 10.24
C LYS A 27 8.80 6.44 9.83
N ALA A 28 8.14 5.72 8.92
CA ALA A 28 8.59 4.42 8.45
C ALA A 28 9.88 4.54 7.61
N VAL A 29 9.98 5.60 6.81
CA VAL A 29 11.21 5.93 6.06
C VAL A 29 12.36 6.30 7.02
N ALA A 30 12.07 7.10 8.05
CA ALA A 30 13.08 7.50 9.03
C ALA A 30 13.53 6.36 9.97
N ILE A 31 12.74 5.28 10.09
CA ILE A 31 13.05 4.12 10.94
C ILE A 31 12.84 2.82 10.13
N PRO A 32 13.80 2.45 9.25
CA PRO A 32 13.66 1.29 8.39
C PRO A 32 13.40 0.00 9.17
N GLY A 33 12.40 -0.78 8.73
CA GLY A 33 12.00 -2.04 9.35
C GLY A 33 11.07 -1.91 10.57
N TYR A 34 10.87 -0.70 11.11
CA TYR A 34 9.89 -0.47 12.17
C TYR A 34 8.47 -0.42 11.62
N GLN A 35 7.58 -1.24 12.19
CA GLN A 35 6.16 -1.24 11.84
C GLN A 35 5.47 -0.04 12.50
N VAL A 36 5.24 1.01 11.72
CA VAL A 36 4.52 2.19 12.19
C VAL A 36 3.01 1.91 12.18
N PRO A 37 2.33 1.93 13.33
CA PRO A 37 0.88 1.81 13.36
C PRO A 37 0.24 3.06 12.77
N PHE A 38 -0.82 2.89 11.99
CA PHE A 38 -1.65 3.98 11.49
C PHE A 38 -3.13 3.61 11.55
N GLY A 39 -3.99 4.61 11.74
CA GLY A 39 -5.44 4.41 11.87
C GLY A 39 -6.09 4.18 10.51
N GLY A 40 -6.09 2.93 10.05
CA GLY A 40 -6.71 2.58 8.77
C GLY A 40 -8.21 2.88 8.72
N ARG A 41 -8.72 3.12 7.52
CA ARG A 41 -10.15 3.28 7.24
C ARG A 41 -10.71 2.07 6.49
N GLU A 42 -12.02 1.92 6.59
CA GLU A 42 -12.74 0.99 5.72
C GLU A 42 -12.57 1.41 4.26
N MET A 43 -12.41 0.42 3.40
CA MET A 43 -12.21 0.60 1.97
C MET A 43 -13.29 -0.16 1.21
N PRO A 44 -13.70 0.28 0.01
CA PRO A 44 -14.72 -0.37 -0.80
C PRO A 44 -14.15 -1.60 -1.51
N MET A 45 -13.50 -2.48 -0.75
CA MET A 45 -12.88 -3.73 -1.18
C MET A 45 -13.15 -4.80 -0.11
N PRO A 46 -13.31 -6.09 -0.48
CA PRO A 46 -13.50 -7.13 0.51
C PRO A 46 -12.31 -7.23 1.48
N TYR A 47 -12.58 -7.62 2.72
CA TYR A 47 -11.53 -7.86 3.72
C TYR A 47 -10.49 -8.88 3.19
N GLY A 48 -9.20 -8.59 3.37
CA GLY A 48 -8.10 -9.43 2.87
C GLY A 48 -7.59 -9.09 1.47
N TRP A 49 -8.19 -8.10 0.78
CA TRP A 49 -7.80 -7.67 -0.58
C TRP A 49 -6.79 -6.51 -0.58
N GLY A 50 -5.92 -6.45 0.42
CA GLY A 50 -4.80 -5.50 0.43
C GLY A 50 -5.20 -4.04 0.70
N THR A 51 -6.21 -3.81 1.55
CA THR A 51 -6.71 -2.48 1.92
C THR A 51 -5.62 -1.53 2.46
N GLY A 52 -4.58 -2.06 3.11
CA GLY A 52 -3.43 -1.26 3.56
C GLY A 52 -2.63 -0.69 2.38
N GLY A 53 -2.37 -1.49 1.34
CA GLY A 53 -1.68 -1.03 0.13
C GLY A 53 -2.50 0.02 -0.62
N ILE A 54 -3.82 -0.18 -0.71
CA ILE A 54 -4.73 0.80 -1.32
C ILE A 54 -4.70 2.14 -0.58
N GLN A 55 -4.67 2.12 0.75
CA GLN A 55 -4.56 3.34 1.57
C GLN A 55 -3.25 4.10 1.37
N LEU A 56 -2.14 3.37 1.24
CA LEU A 56 -0.83 3.94 0.95
C LEU A 56 -0.83 4.57 -0.45
N THR A 57 -1.27 3.83 -1.47
CA THR A 57 -1.41 4.32 -2.85
C THR A 57 -2.26 5.57 -2.91
N ALA A 58 -3.43 5.57 -2.29
CA ALA A 58 -4.34 6.72 -2.23
C ALA A 58 -3.75 7.96 -1.54
N SER A 59 -2.75 7.77 -0.68
CA SER A 59 -2.11 8.86 0.06
C SER A 59 -0.89 9.44 -0.65
N VAL A 60 -0.28 8.68 -1.57
CA VAL A 60 0.95 9.06 -2.28
C VAL A 60 0.67 9.48 -3.72
N ILE A 61 -0.29 8.84 -4.38
CA ILE A 61 -0.59 9.09 -5.80
C ILE A 61 -0.97 10.55 -6.07
N GLY A 62 -0.44 11.09 -7.15
CA GLY A 62 -0.75 12.40 -7.72
C GLY A 62 -1.41 12.29 -9.10
N GLU A 63 -1.85 13.43 -9.64
CA GLU A 63 -2.58 13.49 -10.92
C GLU A 63 -1.73 13.13 -12.14
N ASN A 64 -0.42 13.35 -12.05
CA ASN A 64 0.53 13.10 -13.14
C ASN A 64 1.22 11.72 -13.05
N ASP A 65 0.84 10.89 -12.07
CA ASP A 65 1.44 9.57 -11.92
C ASP A 65 0.99 8.61 -13.04
N VAL A 66 1.75 7.53 -13.20
CA VAL A 66 1.37 6.39 -14.02
C VAL A 66 1.34 5.17 -13.11
N LEU A 67 0.14 4.65 -12.86
CA LEU A 67 -0.09 3.56 -11.92
C LEU A 67 0.00 2.20 -12.63
N LYS A 68 0.88 1.32 -12.11
CA LYS A 68 0.88 -0.12 -12.41
C LYS A 68 0.38 -0.88 -11.18
N VAL A 69 -0.46 -1.89 -11.41
CA VAL A 69 -0.98 -2.76 -10.33
C VAL A 69 -0.83 -4.21 -10.74
N ILE A 70 -0.15 -5.01 -9.90
CA ILE A 70 0.07 -6.44 -10.13
C ILE A 70 -0.32 -7.27 -8.91
N ASP A 71 -0.81 -8.49 -9.16
CA ASP A 71 -0.99 -9.54 -8.15
C ASP A 71 -0.38 -10.83 -8.70
N GLN A 72 0.42 -11.54 -7.91
CA GLN A 72 1.18 -12.72 -8.35
C GLN A 72 2.10 -12.47 -9.58
N GLY A 73 2.48 -11.21 -9.80
CA GLY A 73 3.28 -10.81 -10.98
C GLY A 73 2.47 -10.57 -12.26
N ALA A 74 1.14 -10.67 -12.21
CA ALA A 74 0.26 -10.47 -13.35
C ALA A 74 -0.67 -9.26 -13.19
N ASP A 75 -0.84 -8.50 -14.27
CA ASP A 75 -1.67 -7.29 -14.33
C ASP A 75 -3.16 -7.58 -14.54
N ASP A 76 -3.52 -8.77 -15.03
CA ASP A 76 -4.87 -9.17 -15.46
C ASP A 76 -5.64 -10.00 -14.42
N THR A 77 -5.03 -10.25 -13.26
CA THR A 77 -5.72 -10.91 -12.15
C THR A 77 -6.93 -10.09 -11.67
N THR A 78 -7.95 -10.77 -11.15
CA THR A 78 -9.18 -10.11 -10.67
C THR A 78 -8.91 -8.99 -9.66
N ASN A 79 -7.95 -9.21 -8.75
CA ASN A 79 -7.58 -8.22 -7.74
C ASN A 79 -6.83 -7.03 -8.35
N ALA A 80 -5.83 -7.28 -9.21
CA ALA A 80 -5.08 -6.21 -9.87
C ALA A 80 -5.99 -5.34 -10.75
N VAL A 81 -6.88 -5.98 -11.53
CA VAL A 81 -7.87 -5.30 -12.36
C VAL A 81 -8.83 -4.48 -11.51
N SER A 82 -9.35 -5.04 -10.41
CA SER A 82 -10.27 -4.34 -9.50
C SER A 82 -9.65 -3.09 -8.90
N ILE A 83 -8.41 -3.19 -8.36
CA ILE A 83 -7.69 -2.06 -7.76
C ILE A 83 -7.35 -1.00 -8.82
N ARG A 84 -6.88 -1.42 -10.01
CA ARG A 84 -6.56 -0.51 -11.11
C ARG A 84 -7.80 0.25 -11.58
N GLN A 85 -8.92 -0.44 -11.77
CA GLN A 85 -10.20 0.18 -12.14
C GLN A 85 -10.72 1.13 -11.06
N PHE A 86 -10.57 0.76 -9.78
CA PHE A 86 -10.89 1.63 -8.66
C PHE A 86 -10.13 2.95 -8.74
N PHE A 87 -8.79 2.92 -8.82
CA PHE A 87 -7.99 4.14 -8.91
C PHE A 87 -8.28 4.93 -10.16
N LYS A 88 -8.41 4.28 -11.32
CA LYS A 88 -8.81 4.96 -12.57
C LYS A 88 -10.13 5.72 -12.40
N ARG A 89 -11.08 5.17 -11.64
CA ARG A 89 -12.40 5.78 -11.37
C ARG A 89 -12.34 6.94 -10.39
N VAL A 90 -11.48 6.90 -9.37
CA VAL A 90 -11.41 7.91 -8.30
C VAL A 90 -10.27 8.93 -8.45
N THR A 91 -9.37 8.75 -9.42
CA THR A 91 -8.26 9.68 -9.72
C THR A 91 -8.22 10.12 -11.18
N GLY A 92 -8.65 9.27 -12.13
CA GLY A 92 -8.44 9.53 -13.56
C GLY A 92 -6.99 9.36 -14.03
N VAL A 93 -6.09 8.88 -13.16
CA VAL A 93 -4.65 8.72 -13.43
C VAL A 93 -4.38 7.77 -14.61
N ALA A 94 -3.26 7.98 -15.30
CA ALA A 94 -2.80 7.06 -16.32
C ALA A 94 -2.44 5.71 -15.69
N THR A 95 -2.65 4.62 -16.43
CA THR A 95 -2.31 3.27 -15.98
C THR A 95 -1.51 2.54 -17.03
N THR A 96 -0.52 1.75 -16.62
CA THR A 96 0.33 0.98 -17.51
C THR A 96 0.49 -0.47 -17.03
N GLU A 97 0.82 -1.35 -17.97
CA GLU A 97 1.25 -2.73 -17.70
C GLU A 97 2.78 -2.87 -17.85
N ARG A 98 3.48 -1.82 -18.28
CA ARG A 98 4.94 -1.81 -18.46
C ARG A 98 5.60 -1.26 -17.21
N THR A 99 6.54 -2.01 -16.63
CA THR A 99 7.22 -1.62 -15.38
C THR A 99 8.03 -0.33 -15.54
N GLU A 100 8.69 -0.15 -16.68
CA GLU A 100 9.52 1.03 -16.99
C GLU A 100 8.72 2.33 -17.12
N ASP A 101 7.43 2.26 -17.46
CA ASP A 101 6.60 3.45 -17.65
C ASP A 101 5.86 3.88 -16.38
N ALA A 102 5.92 3.06 -15.32
CA ALA A 102 5.19 3.31 -14.08
C ALA A 102 5.97 4.25 -13.16
N THR A 103 5.28 5.23 -12.56
CA THR A 103 5.84 6.02 -11.44
C THR A 103 5.48 5.38 -10.10
N LEU A 104 4.31 4.74 -10.04
CA LEU A 104 3.79 4.07 -8.86
C LEU A 104 3.42 2.63 -9.18
N ILE A 105 3.96 1.67 -8.42
CA ILE A 105 3.71 0.25 -8.62
C ILE A 105 3.10 -0.32 -7.34
N GLN A 106 1.84 -0.72 -7.38
CA GLN A 106 1.21 -1.46 -6.29
C GLN A 106 1.26 -2.96 -6.58
N THR A 107 1.84 -3.73 -5.68
CA THR A 107 2.04 -5.17 -5.89
C THR A 107 1.55 -6.01 -4.71
N ARG A 108 1.15 -7.25 -5.01
CA ARG A 108 0.93 -8.32 -4.04
C ARG A 108 1.75 -9.55 -4.44
N HIS A 109 2.48 -10.10 -3.46
CA HIS A 109 3.27 -11.34 -3.55
C HIS A 109 4.51 -11.36 -4.46
N ARG A 110 4.72 -10.38 -5.33
CA ARG A 110 5.83 -10.39 -6.31
C ARG A 110 6.51 -9.03 -6.44
N ILE A 111 7.79 -9.01 -6.75
CA ILE A 111 8.52 -7.81 -7.20
C ILE A 111 8.71 -7.98 -8.71
N PRO A 112 8.56 -6.91 -9.53
CA PRO A 112 8.84 -7.00 -10.97
C PRO A 112 10.25 -7.54 -11.25
N GLU A 113 10.40 -8.31 -12.32
CA GLU A 113 11.70 -8.81 -12.76
C GLU A 113 12.53 -7.72 -13.44
N THR A 114 11.87 -6.79 -14.12
CA THR A 114 12.48 -5.55 -14.62
C THR A 114 13.02 -4.74 -13.44
N PRO A 115 14.31 -4.38 -13.42
CA PRO A 115 14.88 -3.54 -12.37
C PRO A 115 14.13 -2.22 -12.24
N LEU A 116 13.89 -1.80 -11.00
CA LEU A 116 13.29 -0.50 -10.72
C LEU A 116 14.32 0.61 -10.88
N VAL A 117 13.86 1.77 -11.34
CA VAL A 117 14.68 2.97 -11.49
C VAL A 117 14.39 3.99 -10.39
N GLU A 118 15.19 5.05 -10.34
CA GLU A 118 14.98 6.17 -9.42
C GLU A 118 13.57 6.76 -9.57
N ASP A 119 13.07 7.36 -8.49
CA ASP A 119 11.73 7.96 -8.38
C ASP A 119 10.53 7.01 -8.52
N GLN A 120 10.73 5.72 -8.84
CA GLN A 120 9.66 4.72 -8.78
C GLN A 120 9.33 4.32 -7.34
N ILE A 121 8.05 4.33 -7.00
CA ILE A 121 7.57 3.91 -5.67
C ILE A 121 6.89 2.56 -5.78
N LEU A 122 7.47 1.54 -5.13
CA LEU A 122 6.88 0.21 -4.99
C LEU A 122 6.10 0.09 -3.68
N ILE A 123 4.80 -0.12 -3.77
CA ILE A 123 3.88 -0.30 -2.63
C ILE A 123 3.49 -1.78 -2.52
N TYR A 124 3.96 -2.43 -1.46
CA TYR A 124 3.74 -3.87 -1.26
C TYR A 124 2.55 -4.15 -0.33
N GLN A 125 1.61 -4.99 -0.78
CA GLN A 125 0.49 -5.45 0.02
C GLN A 125 0.94 -6.55 0.99
N VAL A 126 0.88 -6.24 2.29
CA VAL A 126 1.26 -7.16 3.37
C VAL A 126 0.00 -7.68 4.08
N PRO A 127 -0.29 -8.99 4.05
CA PRO A 127 -1.46 -9.53 4.74
C PRO A 127 -1.31 -9.54 6.27
N ILE A 128 -0.10 -9.77 6.78
CA ILE A 128 0.21 -9.76 8.23
C ILE A 128 1.54 -9.02 8.41
N PRO A 129 1.58 -7.85 9.06
CA PRO A 129 2.79 -7.02 9.12
C PRO A 129 3.92 -7.56 10.03
N SER A 130 3.75 -8.67 10.74
CA SER A 130 4.73 -9.15 11.73
C SER A 130 5.66 -10.27 11.23
N HIS A 131 6.94 -10.23 11.60
CA HIS A 131 7.87 -11.38 11.53
C HIS A 131 7.38 -12.60 12.34
N CYS A 132 6.48 -12.37 13.32
CA CYS A 132 5.84 -13.41 14.11
C CYS A 132 4.86 -14.31 13.33
N ALA A 133 4.63 -14.09 12.03
CA ALA A 133 3.80 -14.99 11.23
C ALA A 133 4.36 -16.44 11.17
N LEU A 134 5.69 -16.60 11.30
CA LEU A 134 6.30 -17.92 11.51
C LEU A 134 5.95 -18.51 12.89
N SER A 135 5.82 -17.67 13.92
CA SER A 135 5.47 -18.07 15.29
C SER A 135 3.97 -18.30 15.49
N SER A 136 3.09 -17.68 14.70
CA SER A 136 1.64 -17.85 14.85
C SER A 136 1.12 -19.19 14.32
N ARG A 137 1.93 -19.95 13.57
CA ARG A 137 1.68 -21.39 13.32
C ARG A 137 1.93 -22.25 14.56
N VAL A 138 2.67 -21.73 15.54
CA VAL A 138 3.10 -22.47 16.74
C VAL A 138 2.31 -22.04 18.00
N ILE A 139 1.73 -20.83 18.04
CA ILE A 139 1.04 -20.30 19.22
C ILE A 139 -0.32 -19.68 18.84
N PRO A 140 -1.46 -20.20 19.36
CA PRO A 140 -2.79 -19.76 18.97
C PRO A 140 -3.34 -18.70 19.93
N LYS A 141 -2.74 -17.52 20.05
CA LYS A 141 -3.38 -16.33 20.66
C LYS A 141 -2.79 -15.03 20.10
N PRO A 142 -3.57 -13.93 20.02
CA PRO A 142 -3.05 -12.62 19.68
C PRO A 142 -2.31 -12.08 20.90
N ALA A 143 -1.06 -12.49 21.09
CA ALA A 143 -0.16 -11.75 21.96
C ALA A 143 0.10 -10.39 21.28
N PRO A 144 -0.06 -9.25 21.97
CA PRO A 144 0.34 -7.97 21.41
C PRO A 144 1.83 -8.07 21.12
N CYS A 145 2.20 -7.98 19.84
CA CYS A 145 3.58 -7.78 19.43
C CYS A 145 3.97 -6.36 19.83
N THR A 146 4.21 -6.15 21.12
CA THR A 146 4.98 -5.01 21.59
C THR A 146 6.34 -5.06 20.88
N PRO A 147 6.86 -3.95 20.33
CA PRO A 147 8.23 -3.92 19.86
C PRO A 147 9.12 -4.37 21.02
N TRP A 148 10.15 -5.15 20.74
CA TRP A 148 11.22 -5.40 21.68
C TRP A 148 11.84 -4.04 22.02
N LYS A 149 11.32 -3.37 23.05
CA LYS A 149 11.97 -2.21 23.63
C LYS A 149 13.27 -2.77 24.18
N SER A 150 14.39 -2.48 23.53
CA SER A 150 15.69 -2.69 24.16
C SER A 150 15.64 -1.90 25.47
N THR A 151 15.49 -2.59 26.60
CA THR A 151 15.84 -2.03 27.89
C THR A 151 17.35 -1.91 27.92
N ALA A 152 17.88 -0.98 27.14
CA ALA A 152 19.19 -0.40 27.40
C ALA A 152 18.99 0.52 28.62
N SER A 153 18.99 -0.10 29.80
CA SER A 153 19.27 0.57 31.05
C SER A 153 20.68 1.14 30.94
N CYS A 154 20.84 2.38 30.49
CA CYS A 154 22.02 3.16 30.81
C CYS A 154 21.98 3.46 32.32
N ARG A 155 22.73 2.66 33.09
CA ARG A 155 23.39 3.13 34.30
C ARG A 155 24.82 3.47 33.94
#